data_AF-K2CJT0-F1
#
_entry.id   AF-K2CJT0-F1
#
_cell.length_a   1.000
_cell.length_b   1.000
_cell.length_c   1.000
_cell.angle_alpha   90.00
_cell.angle_beta   90.00
_cell.angle_gamma   90.00
#
_symmetry.space_group_name_H-M   'P 1'
#
loop_
_entity.id
_entity.type
_entity.pdbx_description
1 polymer ?
#
loop_
_entity_poly.entity_id
_entity_poly.type
_entity_poly.pdbx_seq_one_letter_code
_entity_poly.pdbx_strand_id
1 'polypeptide(L)'
;MSKKSVKNLWDNLKIKPGSTRQVVDTAYKKLPAVARNDADIRLAWQILRDPYYSRLYQYRGSIPHLYDAGFFDDRRDSSYDNQKRENPHWLVTPTQKISRRIQDLHTDKKSTEYDKKPFIVLLTTGGFSPLHRGHIEMMELAKEDLEKRGFLVVGGYVSPSHDVYISKKYAHRDYPHSADRITACRKMLSLNDWLMVDPWESVHNSIEIRFTEVIERLKKYLRRHIVLPNGRSLQVFYVFGSDNASFAYAFLGKGHAICIQRPGHIKTFKKIANDPIFRNKKNIIFSSFGTAKPGITSSSIRQSTIGDKLSAISDLSAPPQKVHYFIRDEEDWAIHPWMSFCDKKILFDSKEHFLSQLTLLFRSTFQCTKIPSQTKILSVHLLHLSQQIQSLKKLRSKIPLLNMDVCIRDHFNLDIGRAFAVSDFQNQMEKLVSRPGSDSLEKQFKKIPKGEYTLIDDDLASGQTLKGLLSILPPRIKIENIVLLSQFYALKNPFDIVDCRDFIFGSRESGLLVILPNGKIARAPYVQPYVSLVTRAKLPASHETHFSIQLWKLNEELFKNLDYPLTLGQMHTGFQILMNYVGFKESTPMTSICRWHLERLEENTEGVITF
;
A
#
# COMPACT_ATOMS: atom_id res chain seq x y z
N MET A 1 52.23 -15.20 4.14
CA MET A 1 51.31 -14.04 4.07
C MET A 1 50.79 -13.77 5.47
N SER A 2 50.98 -12.54 5.97
CA SER A 2 50.72 -12.19 7.37
C SER A 2 49.23 -12.31 7.72
N LYS A 3 48.95 -12.86 8.91
CA LYS A 3 47.66 -12.77 9.59
C LYS A 3 47.40 -11.29 9.89
N LYS A 4 46.78 -10.53 8.96
CA LYS A 4 46.10 -9.29 9.33
C LYS A 4 45.05 -9.67 10.37
N SER A 5 45.24 -9.24 11.61
CA SER A 5 44.22 -9.33 12.66
C SER A 5 42.91 -8.84 12.07
N VAL A 6 41.85 -9.65 12.10
CA VAL A 6 40.52 -9.19 11.68
C VAL A 6 40.19 -7.98 12.54
N LYS A 7 40.21 -6.79 11.94
CA LYS A 7 39.90 -5.53 12.61
C LYS A 7 38.50 -5.67 13.17
N ASN A 8 38.41 -5.74 14.49
CA ASN A 8 37.16 -5.97 15.19
C ASN A 8 36.24 -4.77 14.91
N LEU A 9 35.06 -5.00 14.30
CA LEU A 9 34.13 -3.92 13.96
C LEU A 9 33.71 -3.08 15.17
N TRP A 10 33.68 -3.67 16.37
CA TRP A 10 33.35 -2.94 17.60
C TRP A 10 34.41 -1.88 17.95
N ASP A 11 35.67 -2.14 17.62
CA ASP A 11 36.78 -1.21 17.88
C ASP A 11 36.71 0.02 16.96
N ASN A 12 36.23 -0.15 15.72
CA ASN A 12 36.01 0.97 14.78
C ASN A 12 35.05 2.03 15.36
N LEU A 13 34.11 1.62 16.22
CA LEU A 13 33.15 2.52 16.86
C LEU A 13 33.42 2.74 18.35
N LYS A 14 34.50 2.16 18.91
CA LYS A 14 34.85 2.22 20.33
C LYS A 14 33.71 1.78 21.26
N ILE A 15 33.02 0.70 20.90
CA ILE A 15 31.90 0.12 21.66
C ILE A 15 32.17 -1.33 22.03
N LYS A 16 31.36 -1.92 22.91
CA LYS A 16 31.51 -3.33 23.33
C LYS A 16 30.75 -4.29 22.40
N PRO A 17 31.22 -5.54 22.21
CA PRO A 17 30.44 -6.60 21.59
C PRO A 17 29.04 -6.71 22.22
N GLY A 18 28.01 -6.83 21.39
CA GLY A 18 26.61 -6.95 21.84
C GLY A 18 25.90 -5.63 22.14
N SER A 19 26.54 -4.48 21.89
CA SER A 19 25.91 -3.16 22.03
C SER A 19 24.58 -3.03 21.26
N THR A 20 23.63 -2.28 21.83
CA THR A 20 22.30 -2.07 21.21
C THR A 20 22.38 -1.17 19.98
N ARG A 21 21.35 -1.21 19.11
CA ARG A 21 21.21 -0.29 17.96
C ARG A 21 21.38 1.19 18.38
N GLN A 22 20.81 1.57 19.52
CA GLN A 22 20.92 2.94 20.03
C GLN A 22 22.37 3.29 20.40
N VAL A 23 23.10 2.40 21.08
CA VAL A 23 24.51 2.61 21.42
C VAL A 23 25.37 2.72 20.17
N VAL A 24 25.15 1.85 19.18
CA VAL A 24 25.85 1.89 17.88
C VAL A 24 25.59 3.20 17.15
N ASP A 25 24.32 3.63 17.06
CA ASP A 25 23.92 4.87 16.40
C ASP A 25 24.50 6.10 17.11
N THR A 26 24.48 6.13 18.45
CA THR A 26 25.08 7.22 19.24
C THR A 26 26.59 7.28 19.06
N ALA A 27 27.28 6.14 19.05
CA ALA A 27 28.73 6.09 18.84
C ALA A 27 29.11 6.62 17.45
N TYR A 28 28.43 6.16 16.40
CA TYR A 28 28.67 6.61 15.03
C TYR A 28 28.37 8.11 14.84
N LYS A 29 27.27 8.63 15.41
CA LYS A 29 26.92 10.06 15.34
C LYS A 29 27.91 10.99 16.07
N LYS A 30 28.64 10.49 17.08
CA LYS A 30 29.68 11.24 17.79
C LYS A 30 30.99 11.38 16.99
N LEU A 31 31.17 10.60 15.92
CA LEU A 31 32.36 10.70 15.08
C LEU A 31 32.31 11.95 14.20
N PRO A 32 33.47 12.58 13.91
CA PRO A 32 33.56 13.66 12.92
C PRO A 32 33.00 13.23 11.55
N ALA A 33 32.45 14.18 10.77
CA ALA A 33 31.88 13.88 9.45
C ALA A 33 32.85 13.12 8.53
N VAL A 34 34.13 13.51 8.52
CA VAL A 34 35.19 12.82 7.74
C VAL A 34 35.32 11.35 8.13
N ALA A 35 35.28 11.04 9.43
CA ALA A 35 35.36 9.66 9.92
C ALA A 35 34.10 8.85 9.62
N ARG A 36 32.92 9.46 9.60
CA ARG A 36 31.67 8.78 9.21
C ARG A 36 31.65 8.33 7.75
N ASN A 37 32.41 9.02 6.89
CA ASN A 37 32.53 8.70 5.47
C ASN A 37 33.53 7.57 5.18
N ASP A 38 34.37 7.19 6.14
CA ASP A 38 35.27 6.04 6.04
C ASP A 38 34.47 4.74 5.82
N ALA A 39 34.91 3.93 4.86
CA ALA A 39 34.18 2.74 4.45
C ALA A 39 34.12 1.68 5.55
N ASP A 40 35.20 1.48 6.32
CA ASP A 40 35.24 0.49 7.41
C ASP A 40 34.34 0.92 8.57
N ILE A 41 34.31 2.23 8.90
CA ILE A 41 33.47 2.78 9.95
C ILE A 41 31.99 2.71 9.57
N ARG A 42 31.64 3.09 8.33
CA ARG A 42 30.26 2.98 7.82
C ARG A 42 29.79 1.53 7.80
N LEU A 43 30.64 0.62 7.33
CA LEU A 43 30.36 -0.81 7.29
C LEU A 43 30.16 -1.38 8.71
N ALA A 44 31.02 -1.00 9.67
CA ALA A 44 30.85 -1.35 11.07
C ALA A 44 29.52 -0.85 11.64
N TRP A 45 29.14 0.41 11.35
CA TRP A 45 27.87 0.97 11.79
C TRP A 45 26.67 0.19 11.23
N GLN A 46 26.65 -0.11 9.93
CA GLN A 46 25.57 -0.87 9.29
C GLN A 46 25.45 -2.30 9.83
N ILE A 47 26.56 -3.04 9.96
CA ILE A 47 26.54 -4.42 10.44
C ILE A 47 26.12 -4.48 11.91
N LEU A 48 26.73 -3.65 12.76
CA LEU A 48 26.56 -3.76 14.20
C LEU A 48 25.19 -3.27 14.69
N ARG A 49 24.53 -2.39 13.94
CA ARG A 49 23.17 -1.93 14.24
C ARG A 49 22.08 -2.90 13.77
N ASP A 50 22.36 -3.73 12.76
CA ASP A 50 21.42 -4.73 12.27
C ASP A 50 21.35 -5.92 13.25
N PRO A 51 20.18 -6.23 13.82
CA PRO A 51 20.08 -7.23 14.89
C PRO A 51 20.24 -8.68 14.41
N TYR A 52 20.29 -8.94 13.10
CA TYR A 52 20.59 -10.23 12.49
C TYR A 52 22.09 -10.32 12.18
N TYR A 53 22.62 -9.38 11.41
CA TYR A 53 24.02 -9.43 10.96
C TYR A 53 25.03 -9.18 12.08
N SER A 54 24.70 -8.32 13.06
CA SER A 54 25.55 -8.13 14.25
C SER A 54 25.73 -9.45 15.02
N ARG A 55 24.66 -10.26 15.15
CA ARG A 55 24.73 -11.58 15.79
C ARG A 55 25.49 -12.58 14.94
N LEU A 56 25.25 -12.64 13.63
CA LEU A 56 26.01 -13.51 12.73
C LEU A 56 27.51 -13.20 12.77
N TYR A 57 27.87 -11.91 12.77
CA TYR A 57 29.26 -11.48 12.90
C TYR A 57 29.87 -11.89 14.25
N GLN A 58 29.11 -11.84 15.36
CA GLN A 58 29.57 -12.39 16.65
C GLN A 58 29.84 -13.90 16.59
N TYR A 59 29.03 -14.66 15.86
CA TYR A 59 29.21 -16.12 15.75
C TYR A 59 30.38 -16.54 14.84
N ARG A 60 30.57 -15.85 13.71
CA ARG A 60 31.50 -16.28 12.65
C ARG A 60 32.72 -15.37 12.48
N GLY A 61 32.70 -14.15 13.00
CA GLY A 61 33.79 -13.18 12.94
C GLY A 61 34.22 -12.75 11.53
N SER A 62 33.38 -12.96 10.51
CA SER A 62 33.80 -12.88 9.11
C SER A 62 32.80 -12.09 8.26
N ILE A 63 33.28 -11.00 7.64
CA ILE A 63 32.49 -10.13 6.75
C ILE A 63 32.02 -10.87 5.49
N PRO A 64 32.84 -11.67 4.77
CA PRO A 64 32.38 -12.43 3.61
C PRO A 64 31.15 -13.31 3.89
N HIS A 65 31.09 -13.95 5.06
CA HIS A 65 29.94 -14.76 5.46
C HIS A 65 28.65 -13.94 5.65
N LEU A 66 28.75 -12.63 5.94
CA LEU A 66 27.59 -11.75 6.00
C LEU A 66 27.04 -11.53 4.60
N TYR A 67 27.90 -11.27 3.61
CA TYR A 67 27.50 -11.12 2.21
C TYR A 67 26.85 -12.40 1.66
N ASP A 68 27.41 -13.56 1.97
CA ASP A 68 26.81 -14.86 1.63
C ASP A 68 25.41 -15.02 2.26
N ALA A 69 25.20 -14.47 3.45
CA ALA A 69 23.91 -14.47 4.16
C ALA A 69 22.94 -13.37 3.67
N GLY A 70 23.28 -12.63 2.61
CA GLY A 70 22.43 -11.62 1.98
C GLY A 70 22.64 -10.19 2.48
N PHE A 71 23.72 -9.92 3.22
CA PHE A 71 24.13 -8.55 3.54
C PHE A 71 24.63 -7.83 2.28
N PHE A 72 24.35 -6.53 2.19
CA PHE A 72 25.02 -5.63 1.27
C PHE A 72 25.23 -4.26 1.93
N ASP A 73 26.28 -3.56 1.50
CA ASP A 73 26.54 -2.17 1.88
C ASP A 73 25.62 -1.27 1.04
N ASP A 74 24.61 -0.71 1.70
CA ASP A 74 23.63 0.21 1.11
C ASP A 74 24.14 1.66 1.02
N ARG A 75 25.39 1.88 1.44
CA ARG A 75 26.11 3.17 1.45
C ARG A 75 25.43 4.28 2.25
N ARG A 76 24.43 3.99 3.09
CA ARG A 76 23.82 4.99 3.97
C ARG A 76 24.79 5.49 5.01
N ASP A 77 24.58 6.74 5.41
CA ASP A 77 25.16 7.34 6.59
C ASP A 77 24.06 7.79 7.59
N SER A 78 24.48 8.50 8.63
CA SER A 78 23.61 8.96 9.72
C SER A 78 22.56 10.02 9.36
N SER A 79 22.64 10.63 8.18
CA SER A 79 21.62 11.53 7.63
C SER A 79 20.34 10.78 7.24
N TYR A 80 20.43 9.46 7.03
CA TYR A 80 19.29 8.64 6.64
C TYR A 80 18.33 8.42 7.83
N ASP A 81 17.20 9.13 7.83
CA ASP A 81 16.19 9.07 8.88
C ASP A 81 15.35 7.78 8.81
N ASN A 82 15.72 6.81 9.63
CA ASN A 82 14.99 5.56 9.77
C ASN A 82 13.70 5.72 10.59
N GLN A 83 13.57 6.74 11.44
CA GLN A 83 12.44 6.86 12.36
C GLN A 83 11.15 7.25 11.63
N LYS A 84 11.24 8.10 10.61
CA LYS A 84 10.08 8.48 9.78
C LYS A 84 9.58 7.32 8.92
N ARG A 85 10.49 6.59 8.25
CA ARG A 85 10.16 5.48 7.34
C ARG A 85 9.68 4.22 8.05
N GLU A 86 10.27 3.91 9.20
CA GLU A 86 9.85 2.81 10.06
C GLU A 86 8.67 3.21 10.98
N ASN A 87 8.05 4.39 10.80
CA ASN A 87 6.92 4.81 11.62
C ASN A 87 5.70 3.93 11.29
N PRO A 88 5.18 3.13 12.25
CA PRO A 88 4.05 2.26 11.96
C PRO A 88 2.77 3.06 11.66
N HIS A 89 2.66 4.32 12.08
CA HIS A 89 1.53 5.18 11.76
C HIS A 89 1.47 5.59 10.28
N TRP A 90 2.53 5.36 9.50
CA TRP A 90 2.52 5.51 8.05
C TRP A 90 1.85 4.31 7.38
N LEU A 91 0.57 4.45 7.03
CA LEU A 91 -0.27 3.34 6.58
C LEU A 91 0.01 2.98 5.11
N VAL A 92 0.97 2.09 4.87
CA VAL A 92 1.34 1.63 3.52
C VAL A 92 1.27 0.12 3.32
N THR A 93 0.93 -0.64 4.36
CA THR A 93 0.94 -2.10 4.31
C THR A 93 -0.47 -2.64 4.54
N PRO A 94 -1.05 -3.35 3.57
CA PRO A 94 -2.38 -3.91 3.69
C PRO A 94 -2.44 -4.95 4.81
N THR A 95 -3.56 -5.01 5.55
CA THR A 95 -3.74 -5.91 6.72
C THR A 95 -5.02 -6.74 6.66
N GLN A 96 -5.91 -6.43 5.72
CA GLN A 96 -7.28 -6.93 5.65
C GLN A 96 -7.38 -8.46 5.58
N LYS A 97 -6.49 -9.14 4.83
CA LYS A 97 -6.54 -10.61 4.73
C LYS A 97 -6.17 -11.29 6.05
N ILE A 98 -5.21 -10.72 6.78
CA ILE A 98 -4.83 -11.18 8.12
C ILE A 98 -5.97 -10.96 9.10
N SER A 99 -6.54 -9.75 9.12
CA SER A 99 -7.67 -9.43 10.02
C SER A 99 -8.89 -10.31 9.76
N ARG A 100 -9.24 -10.55 8.49
CA ARG A 100 -10.33 -11.45 8.10
C ARG A 100 -10.07 -12.88 8.57
N ARG A 101 -8.87 -13.42 8.29
CA ARG A 101 -8.51 -14.77 8.71
C ARG A 101 -8.55 -14.93 10.23
N ILE A 102 -8.10 -13.92 10.98
CA ILE A 102 -8.19 -13.92 12.45
C ILE A 102 -9.66 -13.92 12.88
N GLN A 103 -10.51 -13.07 12.30
CA GLN A 103 -11.95 -13.03 12.61
C GLN A 103 -12.65 -14.37 12.32
N ASP A 104 -12.38 -14.98 11.17
CA ASP A 104 -12.95 -16.28 10.79
C ASP A 104 -12.59 -17.39 11.79
N LEU A 105 -11.37 -17.35 12.35
CA LEU A 105 -10.93 -18.32 13.36
C LEU A 105 -11.64 -18.15 14.72
N HIS A 106 -12.16 -16.96 15.03
CA HIS A 106 -12.94 -16.75 16.25
C HIS A 106 -14.37 -17.24 16.15
N THR A 107 -14.97 -17.13 14.97
CA THR A 107 -16.36 -17.51 14.74
C THR A 107 -16.52 -19.03 14.56
N ASP A 108 -15.44 -19.75 14.24
CA ASP A 108 -15.43 -21.21 14.18
C ASP A 108 -15.54 -21.83 15.59
N LYS A 109 -16.54 -22.70 15.78
CA LYS A 109 -16.79 -23.44 17.04
C LYS A 109 -15.64 -24.38 17.45
N LYS A 110 -14.61 -24.56 16.60
CA LYS A 110 -13.33 -25.23 16.92
C LYS A 110 -12.27 -24.30 17.57
N SER A 111 -12.64 -23.07 17.94
CA SER A 111 -11.75 -22.01 18.44
C SER A 111 -10.72 -22.46 19.49
N THR A 112 -11.08 -23.37 20.40
CA THR A 112 -10.21 -23.82 21.50
C THR A 112 -8.92 -24.53 21.06
N GLU A 113 -8.88 -25.11 19.85
CA GLU A 113 -7.66 -25.76 19.31
C GLU A 113 -6.69 -24.74 18.70
N TYR A 114 -7.22 -23.72 18.01
CA TYR A 114 -6.44 -22.67 17.37
C TYR A 114 -5.86 -21.66 18.38
N ASP A 115 -6.53 -21.50 19.52
CA ASP A 115 -6.09 -20.66 20.63
C ASP A 115 -4.73 -21.06 21.23
N LYS A 116 -4.24 -22.27 20.93
CA LYS A 116 -2.93 -22.76 21.39
C LYS A 116 -1.80 -22.63 20.35
N LYS A 117 -2.11 -22.45 19.05
CA LYS A 117 -1.13 -22.49 17.94
C LYS A 117 -0.51 -21.13 17.65
N PRO A 118 0.83 -20.96 17.53
CA PRO A 118 1.43 -19.64 17.30
C PRO A 118 0.99 -19.04 15.95
N PHE A 119 0.62 -17.75 15.95
CA PHE A 119 0.17 -17.04 14.76
C PHE A 119 1.37 -16.58 13.92
N ILE A 120 1.38 -16.97 12.65
CA ILE A 120 2.47 -16.73 11.71
C ILE A 120 2.00 -15.87 10.54
N VAL A 121 2.84 -14.89 10.18
CA VAL A 121 2.80 -14.20 8.89
C VAL A 121 4.06 -14.55 8.10
N LEU A 122 3.88 -14.89 6.83
CA LEU A 122 4.99 -15.19 5.93
C LEU A 122 5.45 -13.93 5.19
N LEU A 123 6.74 -13.79 4.96
CA LEU A 123 7.31 -12.70 4.18
C LEU A 123 8.34 -13.25 3.21
N THR A 124 8.21 -12.91 1.93
CA THR A 124 9.27 -13.07 0.93
C THR A 124 9.59 -11.71 0.33
N THR A 125 10.88 -11.40 0.21
CA THR A 125 11.37 -10.24 -0.56
C THR A 125 11.93 -10.73 -1.89
N GLY A 126 12.01 -9.86 -2.88
CA GLY A 126 12.60 -10.22 -4.15
C GLY A 126 12.35 -9.22 -5.26
N GLY A 127 13.06 -9.40 -6.36
CA GLY A 127 12.93 -8.48 -7.48
C GLY A 127 11.60 -8.60 -8.23
N PHE A 128 10.91 -9.75 -8.14
CA PHE A 128 9.60 -10.01 -8.75
C PHE A 128 9.43 -9.37 -10.13
N SER A 129 10.40 -9.64 -11.00
CA SER A 129 10.51 -9.04 -12.33
C SER A 129 10.48 -10.12 -13.43
N PRO A 130 9.33 -10.78 -13.66
CA PRO A 130 8.05 -10.63 -12.94
C PRO A 130 7.88 -11.64 -11.79
N LEU A 131 6.89 -11.40 -10.91
CA LEU A 131 6.31 -12.43 -10.02
C LEU A 131 5.72 -13.56 -10.87
N HIS A 132 5.86 -14.81 -10.42
CA HIS A 132 5.39 -15.97 -11.16
C HIS A 132 4.93 -17.09 -10.22
N ARG A 133 4.29 -18.13 -10.77
CA ARG A 133 3.68 -19.22 -9.99
C ARG A 133 4.66 -19.90 -9.03
N GLY A 134 5.91 -20.15 -9.44
CA GLY A 134 6.93 -20.71 -8.54
C GLY A 134 7.22 -19.89 -7.26
N HIS A 135 7.05 -18.56 -7.27
CA HIS A 135 7.13 -17.76 -6.04
C HIS A 135 5.92 -18.01 -5.12
N ILE A 136 4.73 -18.13 -5.71
CA ILE A 136 3.50 -18.40 -4.97
C ILE A 136 3.53 -19.82 -4.40
N GLU A 137 3.93 -20.82 -5.20
CA GLU A 137 4.12 -22.20 -4.74
C GLU A 137 5.12 -22.29 -3.59
N MET A 138 6.22 -21.52 -3.62
CA MET A 138 7.15 -21.46 -2.49
C MET A 138 6.46 -20.99 -1.20
N MET A 139 5.60 -19.97 -1.29
CA MET A 139 4.85 -19.46 -0.15
C MET A 139 3.78 -20.45 0.32
N GLU A 140 3.11 -21.15 -0.60
CA GLU A 140 2.12 -22.20 -0.32
C GLU A 140 2.78 -23.40 0.40
N LEU A 141 3.91 -23.91 -0.11
CA LEU A 141 4.65 -25.01 0.54
C LEU A 141 5.17 -24.62 1.93
N ALA A 142 5.65 -23.38 2.10
CA ALA A 142 6.04 -22.87 3.40
C ALA A 142 4.86 -22.83 4.38
N LYS A 143 3.69 -22.37 3.91
CA LYS A 143 2.47 -22.35 4.69
C LYS A 143 2.08 -23.77 5.13
N GLU A 144 2.02 -24.72 4.19
CA GLU A 144 1.63 -26.10 4.46
C GLU A 144 2.57 -26.80 5.46
N ASP A 145 3.89 -26.66 5.31
CA ASP A 145 4.86 -27.27 6.24
C ASP A 145 4.75 -26.67 7.65
N LEU A 146 4.56 -25.34 7.76
CA LEU A 146 4.36 -24.69 9.05
C LEU A 146 3.03 -25.14 9.70
N GLU A 147 1.94 -25.21 8.95
CA GLU A 147 0.65 -25.67 9.47
C GLU A 147 0.72 -27.12 9.97
N LYS A 148 1.43 -28.01 9.24
CA LYS A 148 1.68 -29.40 9.69
C LYS A 148 2.51 -29.49 10.96
N ARG A 149 3.37 -28.50 11.21
CA ARG A 149 4.16 -28.38 12.45
C ARG A 149 3.38 -27.74 13.61
N GLY A 150 2.10 -27.48 13.43
CA GLY A 150 1.22 -26.92 14.47
C GLY A 150 1.26 -25.39 14.57
N PHE A 151 1.80 -24.69 13.57
CA PHE A 151 1.67 -23.24 13.45
C PHE A 151 0.33 -22.86 12.80
N LEU A 152 -0.08 -21.61 12.95
CA LEU A 152 -1.27 -21.07 12.30
C LEU A 152 -0.88 -19.89 11.40
N VAL A 153 -0.82 -20.12 10.10
CA VAL A 153 -0.50 -19.07 9.13
C VAL A 153 -1.74 -18.24 8.85
N VAL A 154 -1.69 -16.94 9.16
CA VAL A 154 -2.83 -16.01 9.01
C VAL A 154 -2.70 -15.05 7.84
N GLY A 155 -1.56 -15.02 7.18
CA GLY A 155 -1.36 -14.23 5.97
C GLY A 155 0.08 -14.25 5.51
N GLY A 156 0.34 -13.59 4.38
CA GLY A 156 1.70 -13.43 3.90
C GLY A 156 1.87 -12.25 2.97
N TYR A 157 3.13 -11.84 2.81
CA TYR A 157 3.53 -10.70 2.00
C TYR A 157 4.57 -11.09 0.97
N VAL A 158 4.33 -10.60 -0.25
CA VAL A 158 5.34 -10.45 -1.29
C VAL A 158 5.80 -8.98 -1.23
N SER A 159 7.09 -8.76 -1.00
CA SER A 159 7.69 -7.42 -0.86
C SER A 159 8.65 -7.15 -2.03
N PRO A 160 8.21 -6.45 -3.09
CA PRO A 160 9.07 -6.10 -4.22
C PRO A 160 10.25 -5.24 -3.80
N SER A 161 11.44 -5.63 -4.26
CA SER A 161 12.67 -4.89 -3.97
C SER A 161 12.78 -3.60 -4.76
N HIS A 162 13.50 -2.63 -4.19
CA HIS A 162 13.75 -1.31 -4.76
C HIS A 162 14.39 -1.34 -6.15
N ASP A 163 14.19 -0.28 -6.94
CA ASP A 163 14.65 -0.18 -8.33
C ASP A 163 16.17 -0.19 -8.46
N VAL A 164 16.91 0.37 -7.49
CA VAL A 164 18.38 0.27 -7.41
C VAL A 164 18.86 -1.19 -7.38
N TYR A 165 18.15 -2.08 -6.67
CA TYR A 165 18.50 -3.50 -6.62
C TYR A 165 18.24 -4.18 -7.98
N ILE A 166 17.19 -3.76 -8.69
CA ILE A 166 16.85 -4.30 -10.01
C ILE A 166 17.80 -3.82 -11.08
N SER A 167 18.15 -2.53 -11.10
CA SER A 167 19.03 -1.97 -12.12
C SER A 167 20.36 -2.72 -12.19
N LYS A 168 20.90 -3.15 -11.04
CA LYS A 168 22.09 -4.01 -10.94
C LYS A 168 21.91 -5.37 -11.61
N LYS A 169 20.71 -5.97 -11.53
CA LYS A 169 20.39 -7.25 -12.18
C LYS A 169 20.25 -7.15 -13.70
N TYR A 170 19.94 -5.95 -14.20
CA TYR A 170 19.78 -5.68 -15.63
C TYR A 170 21.03 -5.06 -16.25
N ALA A 171 22.16 -5.06 -15.53
CA ALA A 171 23.42 -4.43 -15.97
C ALA A 171 23.19 -2.99 -16.48
N HIS A 172 22.32 -2.23 -15.81
CA HIS A 172 21.94 -0.86 -16.16
C HIS A 172 21.24 -0.68 -17.53
N ARG A 173 20.70 -1.76 -18.13
CA ARG A 173 19.74 -1.68 -19.25
C ARG A 173 18.33 -1.37 -18.74
N ASP A 174 17.38 -1.10 -19.64
CA ASP A 174 15.97 -0.89 -19.28
C ASP A 174 15.43 -2.01 -18.40
N TYR A 175 14.82 -1.63 -17.27
CA TYR A 175 14.23 -2.52 -16.30
C TYR A 175 12.84 -2.01 -15.89
N PRO A 176 11.90 -2.89 -15.52
CA PRO A 176 10.57 -2.47 -15.12
C PRO A 176 10.61 -1.76 -13.77
N HIS A 177 10.05 -0.55 -13.74
CA HIS A 177 9.97 0.28 -12.54
C HIS A 177 9.16 -0.41 -11.44
N SER A 178 9.45 -0.09 -10.18
CA SER A 178 8.81 -0.64 -8.98
C SER A 178 7.29 -0.57 -9.06
N ALA A 179 6.75 0.57 -9.47
CA ALA A 179 5.30 0.78 -9.62
C ALA A 179 4.64 -0.24 -10.58
N ASP A 180 5.27 -0.56 -11.70
CA ASP A 180 4.77 -1.53 -12.67
C ASP A 180 4.87 -2.96 -12.12
N ARG A 181 5.99 -3.28 -11.47
CA ARG A 181 6.18 -4.59 -10.81
C ARG A 181 5.16 -4.81 -9.70
N ILE A 182 4.88 -3.80 -8.87
CA ILE A 182 3.86 -3.85 -7.81
C ILE A 182 2.48 -4.08 -8.43
N THR A 183 2.15 -3.35 -9.50
CA THR A 183 0.89 -3.53 -10.23
C THR A 183 0.75 -4.94 -10.79
N ALA A 184 1.82 -5.49 -11.38
CA ALA A 184 1.86 -6.87 -11.86
C ALA A 184 1.70 -7.88 -10.72
N CYS A 185 2.36 -7.68 -9.58
CA CYS A 185 2.20 -8.52 -8.39
C CYS A 185 0.75 -8.50 -7.88
N ARG A 186 0.14 -7.32 -7.78
CA ARG A 186 -1.26 -7.15 -7.34
C ARG A 186 -2.25 -7.85 -8.28
N LYS A 187 -2.03 -7.77 -9.59
CA LYS A 187 -2.84 -8.50 -10.59
C LYS A 187 -2.71 -10.02 -10.39
N MET A 188 -1.48 -10.53 -10.27
CA MET A 188 -1.21 -11.96 -10.05
C MET A 188 -1.82 -12.48 -8.74
N LEU A 189 -1.89 -11.65 -7.70
CA LEU A 189 -2.43 -12.02 -6.39
C LEU A 189 -3.92 -11.62 -6.19
N SER A 190 -4.60 -11.16 -7.24
CA SER A 190 -5.97 -10.61 -7.15
C SER A 190 -7.02 -11.63 -6.68
N LEU A 191 -6.83 -12.92 -6.97
CA LEU A 191 -7.69 -14.02 -6.52
C LEU A 191 -7.10 -14.81 -5.35
N ASN A 192 -5.91 -14.44 -4.87
CA ASN A 192 -5.31 -15.11 -3.72
C ASN A 192 -5.99 -14.62 -2.44
N ASP A 193 -6.28 -15.51 -1.49
CA ASP A 193 -7.05 -15.21 -0.28
C ASP A 193 -6.20 -14.86 0.95
N TRP A 194 -4.87 -15.08 0.91
CA TRP A 194 -4.00 -14.91 2.09
C TRP A 194 -2.71 -14.10 1.84
N LEU A 195 -2.24 -14.00 0.59
CA LEU A 195 -1.07 -13.22 0.18
C LEU A 195 -1.45 -11.79 -0.22
N MET A 196 -0.63 -10.83 0.20
CA MET A 196 -0.72 -9.42 -0.16
C MET A 196 0.62 -8.90 -0.69
N VAL A 197 0.59 -7.73 -1.34
CA VAL A 197 1.81 -7.02 -1.75
C VAL A 197 2.10 -5.94 -0.72
N ASP A 198 3.30 -5.94 -0.14
CA ASP A 198 3.78 -4.82 0.69
C ASP A 198 4.68 -3.91 -0.18
N PRO A 199 4.23 -2.71 -0.57
CA PRO A 199 5.01 -1.81 -1.43
C PRO A 199 6.11 -1.05 -0.68
N TRP A 200 6.20 -1.17 0.65
CA TRP A 200 7.09 -0.36 1.49
C TRP A 200 8.55 -0.43 1.05
N GLU A 201 9.08 -1.63 0.79
CA GLU A 201 10.49 -1.83 0.38
C GLU A 201 10.84 -1.06 -0.90
N SER A 202 9.93 -1.02 -1.87
CA SER A 202 10.20 -0.44 -3.19
C SER A 202 9.80 1.02 -3.36
N VAL A 203 8.73 1.49 -2.71
CA VAL A 203 8.14 2.83 -2.96
C VAL A 203 8.40 3.81 -1.82
N HIS A 204 8.52 3.31 -0.59
CA HIS A 204 8.62 4.13 0.62
C HIS A 204 10.04 4.14 1.20
N ASN A 205 11.03 3.90 0.34
CA ASN A 205 12.45 4.02 0.62
C ASN A 205 13.13 4.65 -0.60
N SER A 206 14.04 5.60 -0.37
CA SER A 206 14.84 6.24 -1.43
C SER A 206 15.98 5.38 -1.99
N ILE A 207 16.27 4.23 -1.38
CA ILE A 207 17.34 3.32 -1.79
C ILE A 207 16.94 1.86 -1.53
N GLU A 208 17.75 0.93 -2.04
CA GLU A 208 17.64 -0.48 -1.65
C GLU A 208 17.90 -0.69 -0.16
N ILE A 209 17.11 -1.57 0.45
CA ILE A 209 17.20 -1.93 1.87
C ILE A 209 17.32 -3.44 2.03
N ARG A 210 17.88 -3.88 3.16
CA ARG A 210 18.09 -5.31 3.44
C ARG A 210 16.78 -5.97 3.83
N PHE A 211 16.63 -7.26 3.49
CA PHE A 211 15.44 -8.03 3.89
C PHE A 211 15.26 -8.10 5.42
N THR A 212 16.35 -8.00 6.19
CA THR A 212 16.33 -7.94 7.66
C THR A 212 15.61 -6.68 8.18
N GLU A 213 15.75 -5.55 7.48
CA GLU A 213 15.06 -4.30 7.81
C GLU A 213 13.59 -4.37 7.42
N VAL A 214 13.26 -4.99 6.28
CA VAL A 214 11.87 -5.29 5.88
C VAL A 214 11.18 -6.14 6.94
N ILE A 215 11.85 -7.19 7.46
CA ILE A 215 11.33 -8.03 8.54
C ILE A 215 11.06 -7.20 9.81
N GLU A 216 12.02 -6.39 10.27
CA GLU A 216 11.86 -5.63 11.52
C GLU A 216 10.78 -4.56 11.40
N ARG A 217 10.72 -3.85 10.27
CA ARG A 217 9.66 -2.88 10.00
C ARG A 217 8.30 -3.56 9.94
N LEU A 218 8.16 -4.68 9.23
CA LEU A 218 6.90 -5.41 9.14
C LEU A 218 6.44 -5.89 10.52
N LYS A 219 7.35 -6.43 11.35
CA LYS A 219 7.03 -6.83 12.73
C LYS A 219 6.51 -5.66 13.55
N LYS A 220 7.15 -4.49 13.46
CA LYS A 220 6.73 -3.26 14.15
C LYS A 220 5.34 -2.80 13.67
N TYR A 221 5.11 -2.84 12.35
CA TYR A 221 3.84 -2.49 11.73
C TYR A 221 2.70 -3.41 12.19
N LEU A 222 2.88 -4.73 12.06
CA LEU A 222 1.87 -5.71 12.43
C LEU A 222 1.55 -5.67 13.93
N ARG A 223 2.55 -5.48 14.80
CA ARG A 223 2.33 -5.34 16.24
C ARG A 223 1.43 -4.14 16.60
N ARG A 224 1.45 -3.08 15.80
CA ARG A 224 0.65 -1.87 16.00
C ARG A 224 -0.79 -2.01 15.48
N HIS A 225 -0.98 -2.78 14.41
CA HIS A 225 -2.22 -2.80 13.63
C HIS A 225 -3.03 -4.09 13.73
N ILE A 226 -2.39 -5.19 14.12
CA ILE A 226 -3.05 -6.48 14.33
C ILE A 226 -3.11 -6.74 15.83
N VAL A 227 -4.33 -6.75 16.37
CA VAL A 227 -4.58 -7.16 17.75
C VAL A 227 -4.98 -8.62 17.73
N LEU A 228 -4.15 -9.46 18.35
CA LEU A 228 -4.47 -10.87 18.54
C LEU A 228 -5.26 -11.08 19.84
N PRO A 229 -6.02 -12.17 19.93
CA PRO A 229 -6.83 -12.48 21.11
C PRO A 229 -5.92 -12.81 22.27
N ASN A 230 -6.38 -12.52 23.49
CA ASN A 230 -5.67 -12.87 24.72
C ASN A 230 -4.22 -12.33 24.79
N GLY A 231 -3.92 -11.22 24.10
CA GLY A 231 -2.60 -10.57 24.12
C GLY A 231 -1.47 -11.37 23.45
N ARG A 232 -1.80 -12.33 22.58
CA ARG A 232 -0.81 -13.18 21.89
C ARG A 232 0.06 -12.37 20.92
N SER A 233 1.23 -12.92 20.58
CA SER A 233 2.15 -12.29 19.63
C SER A 233 2.11 -12.95 18.25
N LEU A 234 2.23 -12.11 17.23
CA LEU A 234 2.37 -12.49 15.84
C LEU A 234 3.86 -12.66 15.51
N GLN A 235 4.22 -13.76 14.87
CA GLN A 235 5.59 -14.00 14.41
C GLN A 235 5.67 -13.85 12.89
N VAL A 236 6.77 -13.27 12.42
CA VAL A 236 7.09 -13.19 10.99
C VAL A 236 8.13 -14.26 10.67
N PHE A 237 7.81 -15.12 9.70
CA PHE A 237 8.72 -16.09 9.11
C PHE A 237 9.15 -15.61 7.73
N TYR A 238 10.46 -15.48 7.54
CA TYR A 238 11.03 -15.14 6.24
C TYR A 238 11.13 -16.40 5.37
N VAL A 239 10.54 -16.35 4.18
CA VAL A 239 10.47 -17.46 3.24
C VAL A 239 11.43 -17.20 2.09
N PHE A 240 12.29 -18.17 1.79
CA PHE A 240 13.22 -18.10 0.65
C PHE A 240 13.46 -19.48 0.06
N GLY A 241 13.82 -19.50 -1.22
CA GLY A 241 14.15 -20.74 -1.93
C GLY A 241 15.59 -21.19 -1.64
N SER A 242 15.88 -22.46 -1.91
CA SER A 242 17.22 -23.02 -1.75
C SER A 242 18.30 -22.40 -2.64
N ASP A 243 17.93 -21.61 -3.65
CA ASP A 243 18.85 -20.74 -4.39
C ASP A 243 19.53 -19.70 -3.48
N ASN A 244 18.87 -19.28 -2.41
CA ASN A 244 19.41 -18.38 -1.38
C ASN A 244 19.56 -19.09 -0.02
N ALA A 245 19.86 -20.40 -0.02
CA ALA A 245 19.91 -21.19 1.22
C ALA A 245 20.86 -20.61 2.29
N SER A 246 21.93 -19.90 1.88
CA SER A 246 22.86 -19.22 2.78
C SER A 246 22.22 -18.08 3.59
N PHE A 247 21.08 -17.54 3.18
CA PHE A 247 20.35 -16.54 3.96
C PHE A 247 19.91 -17.07 5.33
N ALA A 248 19.82 -18.40 5.49
CA ALA A 248 19.59 -19.05 6.77
C ALA A 248 20.58 -18.62 7.86
N TYR A 249 21.84 -18.30 7.51
CA TYR A 249 22.84 -17.87 8.48
C TYR A 249 22.48 -16.54 9.16
N ALA A 250 21.76 -15.63 8.50
CA ALA A 250 21.31 -14.38 9.10
C ALA A 250 20.39 -14.63 10.33
N PHE A 251 19.73 -15.78 10.39
CA PHE A 251 18.76 -16.13 11.43
C PHE A 251 19.35 -16.92 12.62
N LEU A 252 20.67 -17.17 12.64
CA LEU A 252 21.33 -17.92 13.71
C LEU A 252 21.12 -17.31 15.10
N GLY A 253 21.07 -15.99 15.14
CA GLY A 253 20.90 -15.21 16.35
C GLY A 253 19.46 -14.74 16.58
N LYS A 254 18.67 -14.45 15.55
CA LYS A 254 17.37 -13.76 15.69
C LYS A 254 16.41 -14.11 14.55
N GLY A 255 15.11 -14.07 14.85
CA GLY A 255 14.03 -14.16 13.87
C GLY A 255 13.74 -15.60 13.44
N HIS A 256 12.83 -15.75 12.50
CA HIS A 256 12.38 -17.04 12.01
C HIS A 256 12.48 -17.10 10.49
N ALA A 257 12.89 -18.26 10.00
CA ALA A 257 13.15 -18.48 8.59
C ALA A 257 12.68 -19.87 8.18
N ILE A 258 12.19 -19.97 6.95
CA ILE A 258 11.91 -21.24 6.28
C ILE A 258 12.51 -21.22 4.87
N CYS A 259 13.44 -22.14 4.64
CA CYS A 259 14.07 -22.37 3.34
C CYS A 259 13.37 -23.51 2.63
N ILE A 260 12.77 -23.23 1.46
CA ILE A 260 12.05 -24.22 0.65
C ILE A 260 12.99 -24.80 -0.40
N GLN A 261 13.08 -26.13 -0.44
CA GLN A 261 13.86 -26.84 -1.45
C GLN A 261 13.30 -26.59 -2.86
N ARG A 262 14.16 -26.17 -3.78
CA ARG A 262 13.85 -25.95 -5.20
C ARG A 262 14.65 -26.89 -6.10
N PRO A 263 14.08 -27.32 -7.25
CA PRO A 263 14.84 -27.99 -8.30
C PRO A 263 16.10 -27.20 -8.69
N GLY A 264 17.20 -27.90 -8.99
CA GLY A 264 18.48 -27.29 -9.37
C GLY A 264 19.40 -26.88 -8.20
N HIS A 265 18.87 -26.71 -6.99
CA HIS A 265 19.66 -26.26 -5.82
C HIS A 265 19.70 -27.28 -4.67
N ILE A 266 19.38 -28.55 -4.94
CA ILE A 266 19.30 -29.62 -3.94
C ILE A 266 20.64 -29.87 -3.23
N LYS A 267 21.75 -29.86 -3.97
CA LYS A 267 23.09 -30.08 -3.38
C LYS A 267 23.43 -28.96 -2.39
N THR A 268 23.23 -27.70 -2.80
CA THR A 268 23.44 -26.53 -1.94
C THR A 268 22.52 -26.54 -0.73
N PHE A 269 21.24 -26.87 -0.92
CA PHE A 269 20.27 -27.04 0.16
C PHE A 269 20.75 -28.04 1.20
N LYS A 270 21.08 -29.28 0.78
CA LYS A 270 21.55 -30.33 1.69
C LYS A 270 22.84 -29.94 2.40
N LYS A 271 23.79 -29.31 1.68
CA LYS A 271 25.05 -28.83 2.26
C LYS A 271 24.80 -27.86 3.41
N ILE A 272 23.92 -26.87 3.22
CA ILE A 272 23.65 -25.83 4.21
C ILE A 272 22.75 -26.36 5.33
N ALA A 273 21.70 -27.12 5.00
CA ALA A 273 20.79 -27.71 5.98
C ALA A 273 21.51 -28.66 6.97
N ASN A 274 22.57 -29.33 6.50
CA ASN A 274 23.40 -30.22 7.32
C ASN A 274 24.57 -29.50 8.03
N ASP A 275 24.73 -28.18 7.90
CA ASP A 275 25.75 -27.46 8.67
C ASP A 275 25.43 -27.61 10.17
N PRO A 276 26.34 -28.18 10.99
CA PRO A 276 26.13 -28.38 12.42
C PRO A 276 25.74 -27.12 13.19
N ILE A 277 26.03 -25.92 12.67
CA ILE A 277 25.65 -24.65 13.30
C ILE A 277 24.13 -24.48 13.45
N PHE A 278 23.34 -25.18 12.61
CA PHE A 278 21.88 -25.17 12.68
C PHE A 278 21.32 -26.25 13.63
N ARG A 279 22.17 -27.10 14.21
CA ARG A 279 21.74 -28.11 15.19
C ARG A 279 21.05 -27.40 16.36
N ASN A 280 19.86 -27.88 16.72
CA ASN A 280 18.99 -27.32 17.77
C ASN A 280 18.38 -25.93 17.47
N LYS A 281 18.55 -25.36 16.27
CA LYS A 281 17.93 -24.07 15.88
C LYS A 281 16.50 -24.28 15.39
N LYS A 282 15.53 -24.35 16.31
CA LYS A 282 14.10 -24.56 15.99
C LYS A 282 13.46 -23.40 15.19
N ASN A 283 14.09 -22.23 15.19
CA ASN A 283 13.61 -21.04 14.48
C ASN A 283 13.98 -21.01 12.99
N ILE A 284 14.81 -21.95 12.53
CA ILE A 284 15.27 -22.07 11.14
C ILE A 284 14.81 -23.41 10.62
N ILE A 285 13.93 -23.41 9.62
CA ILE A 285 13.35 -24.62 9.05
C ILE A 285 13.89 -24.80 7.64
N PHE A 286 14.49 -25.97 7.38
CA PHE A 286 14.79 -26.43 6.03
C PHE A 286 13.70 -27.39 5.61
N SER A 287 12.87 -26.98 4.66
CA SER A 287 11.72 -27.74 4.20
C SER A 287 12.02 -28.45 2.89
N SER A 288 12.01 -29.78 2.94
CA SER A 288 11.91 -30.65 1.77
C SER A 288 10.45 -31.07 1.49
N PHE A 289 9.48 -30.36 2.10
CA PHE A 289 8.06 -30.63 1.95
C PHE A 289 7.64 -30.25 0.52
N GLY A 290 7.75 -31.22 -0.39
CA GLY A 290 7.59 -31.01 -1.82
C GLY A 290 8.79 -30.32 -2.50
N THR A 291 8.86 -30.45 -3.81
CA THR A 291 9.69 -29.59 -4.67
C THR A 291 8.74 -28.70 -5.45
N ALA A 292 8.89 -27.37 -5.36
CA ALA A 292 8.21 -26.45 -6.27
C ALA A 292 8.42 -26.93 -7.71
N LYS A 293 7.39 -26.89 -8.57
CA LYS A 293 7.47 -27.51 -9.91
C LYS A 293 8.66 -26.92 -10.69
N PRO A 294 9.41 -27.73 -11.46
CA PRO A 294 10.51 -27.20 -12.26
C PRO A 294 10.01 -26.16 -13.28
N GLY A 295 10.84 -25.15 -13.57
CA GLY A 295 10.90 -24.59 -14.93
C GLY A 295 10.66 -23.10 -15.10
N ILE A 296 10.14 -22.37 -14.11
CA ILE A 296 9.86 -20.94 -14.26
C ILE A 296 10.72 -20.13 -13.30
N THR A 297 11.76 -19.49 -13.84
CA THR A 297 12.50 -18.43 -13.16
C THR A 297 12.11 -17.10 -13.81
N SER A 298 12.19 -15.98 -13.10
CA SER A 298 11.98 -14.68 -13.74
C SER A 298 12.96 -14.48 -14.92
N SER A 299 14.18 -15.02 -14.83
CA SER A 299 15.17 -14.99 -15.93
C SER A 299 14.73 -15.79 -17.14
N SER A 300 14.24 -17.02 -16.93
CA SER A 300 13.72 -17.85 -18.02
C SER A 300 12.45 -17.24 -18.59
N ILE A 301 11.56 -16.63 -17.80
CA ILE A 301 10.43 -15.83 -18.34
C ILE A 301 11.00 -14.72 -19.24
N ARG A 302 11.92 -13.89 -18.77
CA ARG A 302 12.50 -12.83 -19.62
C ARG A 302 13.15 -13.33 -20.91
N GLN A 303 13.58 -14.59 -20.95
CA GLN A 303 14.18 -15.24 -22.12
C GLN A 303 13.16 -16.03 -22.96
N SER A 304 12.09 -16.58 -22.35
CA SER A 304 11.09 -17.49 -22.94
C SER A 304 9.80 -16.79 -23.32
N THR A 305 9.40 -15.75 -22.59
CA THR A 305 8.73 -14.60 -23.20
C THR A 305 9.78 -13.90 -24.04
N ILE A 306 9.99 -14.44 -25.23
CA ILE A 306 9.99 -13.73 -26.51
C ILE A 306 10.60 -12.32 -26.40
N GLY A 307 11.61 -12.03 -27.23
CA GLY A 307 11.91 -10.66 -27.66
C GLY A 307 10.69 -9.85 -28.11
N ASP A 308 9.52 -10.50 -28.23
CA ASP A 308 8.23 -9.98 -28.67
C ASP A 308 7.06 -10.06 -27.65
N LYS A 309 7.28 -10.16 -26.32
CA LYS A 309 6.18 -9.96 -25.33
C LYS A 309 6.39 -8.86 -24.28
N LEU A 310 7.59 -8.30 -24.20
CA LEU A 310 7.70 -6.85 -23.98
C LEU A 310 7.31 -6.07 -25.25
N SER A 311 7.18 -6.73 -26.42
CA SER A 311 6.49 -6.19 -27.59
C SER A 311 5.00 -6.56 -27.68
N ALA A 312 4.40 -7.05 -26.59
CA ALA A 312 2.98 -6.74 -26.33
C ALA A 312 2.82 -5.30 -25.81
N ILE A 313 3.90 -4.52 -25.82
CA ILE A 313 3.86 -3.16 -26.34
C ILE A 313 3.85 -3.22 -27.88
N SER A 314 2.83 -3.88 -28.44
CA SER A 314 2.48 -3.73 -29.84
C SER A 314 1.75 -2.40 -29.95
N ASP A 315 2.51 -1.32 -29.76
CA ASP A 315 2.17 0.07 -30.09
C ASP A 315 3.17 1.08 -29.47
N LEU A 316 4.47 0.77 -29.36
CA LEU A 316 5.46 1.84 -29.08
C LEU A 316 5.43 2.96 -30.15
N SER A 317 4.77 2.72 -31.28
CA SER A 317 4.50 3.65 -32.38
C SER A 317 3.06 4.16 -32.46
N ALA A 318 2.13 3.73 -31.59
CA ALA A 318 0.77 4.30 -31.66
C ALA A 318 0.80 5.77 -31.26
N PRO A 319 0.07 6.63 -32.01
CA PRO A 319 -0.10 8.00 -31.59
C PRO A 319 -0.80 8.06 -30.24
N PRO A 320 -0.49 9.06 -29.39
CA PRO A 320 -1.17 9.24 -28.12
C PRO A 320 -2.68 9.22 -28.27
N GLN A 321 -3.37 8.41 -27.45
CA GLN A 321 -4.82 8.31 -27.51
C GLN A 321 -5.45 9.54 -26.86
N LYS A 322 -6.23 10.31 -27.61
CA LYS A 322 -7.07 11.36 -27.03
C LYS A 322 -8.24 10.71 -26.30
N VAL A 323 -8.39 11.04 -25.02
CA VAL A 323 -9.47 10.50 -24.18
C VAL A 323 -10.17 11.60 -23.39
N HIS A 324 -11.43 11.36 -23.05
CA HIS A 324 -12.25 12.31 -22.27
C HIS A 324 -12.23 11.92 -20.79
N TYR A 325 -11.76 12.84 -19.95
CA TYR A 325 -11.70 12.66 -18.50
C TYR A 325 -12.61 13.69 -17.85
N PHE A 326 -13.41 13.28 -16.88
CA PHE A 326 -14.39 14.17 -16.25
C PHE A 326 -14.05 14.37 -14.79
N ILE A 327 -14.11 15.63 -14.35
CA ILE A 327 -14.06 16.00 -12.94
C ILE A 327 -15.45 16.55 -12.59
N ARG A 328 -16.16 15.86 -11.71
CA ARG A 328 -17.41 16.35 -11.13
C ARG A 328 -17.07 17.45 -10.16
N ASP A 329 -17.55 18.64 -10.49
CA ASP A 329 -17.43 19.82 -9.67
C ASP A 329 -18.70 19.94 -8.82
N GLU A 330 -18.58 19.62 -7.53
CA GLU A 330 -19.66 19.78 -6.56
C GLU A 330 -19.90 21.24 -6.14
N GLU A 331 -19.29 22.20 -6.84
CA GLU A 331 -19.44 23.63 -6.60
C GLU A 331 -19.05 23.97 -5.15
N ASP A 332 -20.00 24.50 -4.38
CA ASP A 332 -19.82 24.90 -2.98
C ASP A 332 -20.12 23.79 -1.99
N TRP A 333 -20.76 22.72 -2.44
CA TRP A 333 -21.36 21.71 -1.58
C TRP A 333 -20.34 21.01 -0.70
N ALA A 334 -19.15 20.72 -1.23
CA ALA A 334 -18.08 20.03 -0.52
C ALA A 334 -17.48 20.88 0.62
N ILE A 335 -17.35 22.19 0.38
CA ILE A 335 -16.69 23.15 1.28
C ILE A 335 -17.68 23.93 2.15
N HIS A 336 -18.99 23.81 1.91
CA HIS A 336 -20.03 24.50 2.65
C HIS A 336 -19.91 24.38 4.19
N PRO A 337 -19.47 23.25 4.81
CA PRO A 337 -19.26 23.21 6.26
C PRO A 337 -18.24 24.22 6.79
N TRP A 338 -17.35 24.73 5.94
CA TRP A 338 -16.30 25.67 6.33
C TRP A 338 -16.73 27.14 6.23
N MET A 339 -17.87 27.43 5.60
CA MET A 339 -18.41 28.79 5.45
C MET A 339 -18.83 29.44 6.78
N SER A 340 -18.96 28.66 7.86
CA SER A 340 -19.19 29.21 9.20
C SER A 340 -17.92 29.72 9.89
N PHE A 341 -16.75 29.45 9.31
CA PHE A 341 -15.44 29.81 9.88
C PHE A 341 -14.65 30.78 9.00
N CYS A 342 -14.73 30.59 7.68
CA CYS A 342 -13.99 31.39 6.69
C CYS A 342 -14.89 32.41 6.00
N ASP A 343 -14.30 33.51 5.54
CA ASP A 343 -14.96 34.39 4.57
C ASP A 343 -15.36 33.59 3.32
N LYS A 344 -16.61 33.77 2.89
CA LYS A 344 -17.17 33.01 1.77
C LYS A 344 -16.37 33.23 0.49
N LYS A 345 -16.06 34.48 0.16
CA LYS A 345 -15.37 34.82 -1.09
C LYS A 345 -13.97 34.19 -1.09
N ILE A 346 -13.22 34.31 0.00
CA ILE A 346 -11.89 33.71 0.13
C ILE A 346 -11.96 32.18 -0.02
N LEU A 347 -12.93 31.53 0.63
CA LEU A 347 -13.12 30.09 0.55
C LEU A 347 -13.47 29.63 -0.87
N PHE A 348 -14.36 30.36 -1.55
CA PHE A 348 -14.74 30.12 -2.93
C PHE A 348 -13.56 30.27 -3.89
N ASP A 349 -12.87 31.40 -3.84
CA ASP A 349 -11.71 31.70 -4.70
C ASP A 349 -10.62 30.64 -4.51
N SER A 350 -10.39 30.20 -3.27
CA SER A 350 -9.40 29.15 -2.95
C SER A 350 -9.79 27.78 -3.51
N LYS A 351 -11.08 27.41 -3.46
CA LYS A 351 -11.58 26.15 -4.04
C LYS A 351 -11.55 26.17 -5.57
N GLU A 352 -11.86 27.30 -6.20
CA GLU A 352 -11.77 27.45 -7.66
C GLU A 352 -10.33 27.36 -8.15
N HIS A 353 -9.40 28.01 -7.43
CA HIS A 353 -7.96 27.85 -7.69
C HIS A 353 -7.52 26.39 -7.54
N PHE A 354 -7.96 25.71 -6.48
CA PHE A 354 -7.68 24.28 -6.27
C PHE A 354 -8.17 23.43 -7.45
N LEU A 355 -9.41 23.61 -7.92
CA LEU A 355 -9.97 22.87 -9.04
C LEU A 355 -9.19 23.11 -10.34
N SER A 356 -8.76 24.35 -10.57
CA SER A 356 -7.91 24.71 -11.72
C SER A 356 -6.56 23.99 -11.67
N GLN A 357 -5.88 24.03 -10.52
CA GLN A 357 -4.59 23.34 -10.34
C GLN A 357 -4.73 21.81 -10.41
N LEU A 358 -5.80 21.23 -9.85
CA LEU A 358 -6.10 19.81 -9.96
C LEU A 358 -6.27 19.39 -11.43
N THR A 359 -7.00 20.20 -12.20
CA THR A 359 -7.20 19.97 -13.65
C THR A 359 -5.87 19.99 -14.41
N LEU A 360 -4.99 20.95 -14.09
CA LEU A 360 -3.65 21.02 -14.67
C LEU A 360 -2.78 19.82 -14.28
N LEU A 361 -2.84 19.40 -13.02
CA LEU A 361 -2.10 18.25 -12.50
C LEU A 361 -2.51 16.94 -13.20
N PHE A 362 -3.81 16.74 -13.45
CA PHE A 362 -4.28 15.61 -14.25
C PHE A 362 -3.76 15.70 -15.70
N ARG A 363 -3.87 16.85 -16.36
CA ARG A 363 -3.40 17.03 -17.73
C ARG A 363 -1.91 16.73 -17.87
N SER A 364 -1.07 17.32 -17.01
CA SER A 364 0.39 17.13 -17.07
C SER A 364 0.78 15.68 -16.80
N THR A 365 0.17 15.04 -15.80
CA THR A 365 0.49 13.67 -15.42
C THR A 365 0.28 12.66 -16.54
N PHE A 366 -0.81 12.77 -17.30
CA PHE A 366 -1.07 11.85 -18.41
C PHE A 366 -0.28 12.20 -19.68
N GLN A 367 0.04 13.48 -19.89
CA GLN A 367 0.86 13.94 -21.02
C GLN A 367 2.35 13.55 -20.85
N CYS A 368 2.87 13.53 -19.63
CA CYS A 368 4.28 13.21 -19.33
C CYS A 368 4.61 11.70 -19.36
N THR A 369 3.65 10.84 -19.73
CA THR A 369 3.88 9.39 -19.79
C THR A 369 4.88 9.05 -20.91
N LYS A 370 6.05 8.51 -20.55
CA LYS A 370 7.17 8.22 -21.48
C LYS A 370 6.97 7.06 -22.45
N ILE A 371 5.93 6.25 -22.27
CA ILE A 371 5.62 5.10 -23.15
C ILE A 371 4.54 5.57 -24.14
N PRO A 372 4.86 5.81 -25.43
CA PRO A 372 3.92 6.41 -26.40
C PRO A 372 2.58 5.68 -26.52
N SER A 373 2.59 4.34 -26.48
CA SER A 373 1.38 3.48 -26.46
C SER A 373 0.47 3.69 -25.26
N GLN A 374 1.00 4.23 -24.17
CA GLN A 374 0.29 4.47 -22.92
C GLN A 374 0.06 5.97 -22.69
N THR A 375 0.66 6.83 -23.50
CA THR A 375 0.44 8.27 -23.45
C THR A 375 -1.00 8.57 -23.83
N LYS A 376 -1.72 9.20 -22.91
CA LYS A 376 -3.09 9.66 -23.13
C LYS A 376 -3.11 11.18 -23.12
N ILE A 377 -3.67 11.77 -24.15
CA ILE A 377 -3.93 13.21 -24.16
C ILE A 377 -5.31 13.40 -23.54
N LEU A 378 -5.34 13.84 -22.28
CA LEU A 378 -6.60 14.10 -21.59
C LEU A 378 -7.25 15.38 -22.11
N SER A 379 -8.46 15.25 -22.63
CA SER A 379 -9.43 16.33 -22.69
C SER A 379 -10.22 16.30 -21.38
N VAL A 380 -9.84 17.15 -20.42
CA VAL A 380 -10.53 17.24 -19.13
C VAL A 380 -11.76 18.14 -19.25
N HIS A 381 -12.91 17.64 -18.83
CA HIS A 381 -14.22 18.30 -18.82
C HIS A 381 -14.72 18.45 -17.39
N LEU A 382 -15.33 19.58 -17.05
CA LEU A 382 -15.96 19.80 -15.75
C LEU A 382 -17.44 19.45 -15.83
N LEU A 383 -17.94 18.73 -14.83
CA LEU A 383 -19.35 18.40 -14.67
C LEU A 383 -19.90 19.12 -13.45
N HIS A 384 -20.68 20.17 -13.65
CA HIS A 384 -21.22 20.95 -12.53
C HIS A 384 -22.44 20.25 -11.91
N LEU A 385 -22.43 20.13 -10.59
CA LEU A 385 -23.51 19.51 -9.82
C LEU A 385 -24.88 20.13 -10.10
N SER A 386 -24.96 21.47 -10.25
CA SER A 386 -26.21 22.17 -10.56
C SER A 386 -26.86 21.67 -11.86
N GLN A 387 -26.05 21.36 -12.88
CA GLN A 387 -26.51 20.86 -14.17
C GLN A 387 -27.05 19.42 -14.05
N GLN A 388 -26.42 18.58 -13.23
CA GLN A 388 -26.92 17.23 -12.93
C GLN A 388 -28.27 17.29 -12.21
N ILE A 389 -28.40 18.16 -11.19
CA ILE A 389 -29.66 18.35 -10.45
C ILE A 389 -30.77 18.82 -11.39
N GLN A 390 -30.48 19.76 -12.30
CA GLN A 390 -31.46 20.24 -13.28
C GLN A 390 -31.90 19.12 -14.25
N SER A 391 -30.96 18.29 -14.68
CA SER A 391 -31.25 17.14 -15.56
C SER A 391 -32.11 16.10 -14.86
N LEU A 392 -31.83 15.81 -13.59
CA LEU A 392 -32.63 14.87 -12.80
C LEU A 392 -34.06 15.38 -12.56
N LYS A 393 -34.24 16.68 -12.32
CA LYS A 393 -35.57 17.30 -12.18
C LYS A 393 -36.45 17.07 -13.43
N LYS A 394 -35.86 17.05 -14.63
CA LYS A 394 -36.57 16.76 -15.88
C LYS A 394 -37.00 15.30 -16.02
N LEU A 395 -36.28 14.38 -15.37
CA LEU A 395 -36.55 12.94 -15.44
C LEU A 395 -37.61 12.46 -14.44
N ARG A 396 -38.18 13.35 -13.61
CA ARG A 396 -39.18 12.98 -12.59
C ARG A 396 -40.32 12.15 -13.20
N SER A 397 -40.29 10.86 -12.92
CA SER A 397 -41.25 9.86 -13.39
C SER A 397 -42.46 9.80 -12.44
N LYS A 398 -43.50 9.03 -12.81
CA LYS A 398 -44.60 8.69 -11.89
C LYS A 398 -44.16 7.77 -10.74
N ILE A 399 -43.02 7.07 -10.88
CA ILE A 399 -42.47 6.14 -9.89
C ILE A 399 -41.50 6.90 -8.95
N PRO A 400 -41.61 6.72 -7.61
CA PRO A 400 -40.70 7.34 -6.64
C PRO A 400 -39.23 7.00 -6.88
N LEU A 401 -38.35 7.96 -6.57
CA LEU A 401 -36.91 7.81 -6.72
C LEU A 401 -36.28 7.26 -5.45
N LEU A 402 -35.36 6.30 -5.60
CA LEU A 402 -34.47 5.83 -4.54
C LEU A 402 -33.04 6.23 -4.90
N ASN A 403 -32.50 7.22 -4.19
CA ASN A 403 -31.23 7.84 -4.57
C ASN A 403 -30.05 7.33 -3.75
N MET A 404 -28.93 7.00 -4.43
CA MET A 404 -27.67 6.61 -3.80
C MET A 404 -26.57 7.67 -3.89
N ASP A 405 -26.75 8.67 -4.75
CA ASP A 405 -25.80 9.78 -4.84
C ASP A 405 -25.86 10.62 -3.56
N VAL A 406 -24.71 11.16 -3.16
CA VAL A 406 -24.61 11.89 -1.89
C VAL A 406 -24.76 13.39 -2.04
N CYS A 407 -24.45 13.94 -3.20
CA CYS A 407 -24.64 15.37 -3.46
C CYS A 407 -26.11 15.68 -3.65
N ILE A 408 -26.79 14.79 -4.35
CA ILE A 408 -28.21 14.94 -4.68
C ILE A 408 -29.02 14.31 -3.55
N ARG A 409 -30.07 15.01 -3.11
CA ARG A 409 -31.03 14.50 -2.12
C ARG A 409 -32.43 14.49 -2.72
N ASP A 410 -33.16 13.40 -2.53
CA ASP A 410 -34.57 13.26 -2.89
C ASP A 410 -35.41 12.78 -1.68
N HIS A 411 -36.64 12.32 -1.89
CA HIS A 411 -37.54 11.85 -0.84
C HIS A 411 -37.01 10.59 -0.13
N PHE A 412 -36.38 9.67 -0.89
CA PHE A 412 -35.76 8.46 -0.35
C PHE A 412 -34.29 8.40 -0.75
N ASN A 413 -33.41 8.40 0.24
CA ASN A 413 -31.96 8.34 0.04
C ASN A 413 -31.36 7.14 0.79
N LEU A 414 -30.35 6.54 0.18
CA LEU A 414 -29.53 5.50 0.76
C LEU A 414 -28.12 6.02 0.98
N ASP A 415 -27.79 6.31 2.24
CA ASP A 415 -26.46 6.72 2.66
C ASP A 415 -25.54 5.51 2.80
N ILE A 416 -25.23 4.91 1.65
CA ILE A 416 -24.44 3.69 1.55
C ILE A 416 -23.21 3.92 0.68
N GLY A 417 -22.20 3.07 0.84
CA GLY A 417 -21.06 3.05 -0.06
C GLY A 417 -20.22 1.78 0.08
N ARG A 418 -19.29 1.62 -0.86
CA ARG A 418 -18.34 0.50 -0.88
C ARG A 418 -17.18 0.79 0.05
N ALA A 419 -16.98 -0.04 1.06
CA ALA A 419 -15.79 0.02 1.90
C ALA A 419 -14.67 -0.83 1.31
N PHE A 420 -13.47 -0.28 1.25
CA PHE A 420 -12.26 -0.96 0.80
C PHE A 420 -11.26 -1.09 1.95
N ALA A 421 -10.27 -1.97 1.83
CA ALA A 421 -9.15 -1.94 2.78
C ALA A 421 -8.28 -0.69 2.58
N VAL A 422 -7.85 -0.07 3.68
CA VAL A 422 -6.85 1.01 3.61
C VAL A 422 -5.49 0.44 3.18
N SER A 423 -4.71 1.21 2.41
CA SER A 423 -3.37 0.83 1.95
C SER A 423 -3.30 -0.39 1.01
N ASP A 424 -4.45 -0.91 0.59
CA ASP A 424 -4.57 -1.95 -0.42
C ASP A 424 -4.61 -1.34 -1.84
N PHE A 425 -4.58 -2.17 -2.89
CA PHE A 425 -4.82 -1.71 -4.25
C PHE A 425 -6.27 -1.30 -4.52
N GLN A 426 -7.21 -1.68 -3.64
CA GLN A 426 -8.62 -1.30 -3.69
C GLN A 426 -9.33 -1.72 -4.98
N ASN A 427 -8.89 -2.79 -5.63
CA ASN A 427 -9.56 -3.35 -6.81
C ASN A 427 -10.87 -4.08 -6.48
N GLN A 428 -11.04 -4.54 -5.24
CA GLN A 428 -12.21 -5.27 -4.74
C GLN A 428 -12.73 -4.60 -3.47
N MET A 429 -14.05 -4.43 -3.38
CA MET A 429 -14.66 -3.96 -2.14
C MET A 429 -14.64 -5.07 -1.07
N GLU A 430 -14.52 -4.67 0.19
CA GLU A 430 -14.64 -5.58 1.33
C GLU A 430 -16.11 -5.85 1.65
N LYS A 431 -16.94 -4.79 1.67
CA LYS A 431 -18.38 -4.86 1.93
C LYS A 431 -19.07 -3.53 1.61
N LEU A 432 -20.40 -3.58 1.49
CA LEU A 432 -21.24 -2.39 1.57
C LEU A 432 -21.43 -1.97 3.02
N VAL A 433 -21.36 -0.66 3.28
CA VAL A 433 -21.53 -0.08 4.62
C VAL A 433 -22.38 1.17 4.56
N SER A 434 -23.01 1.52 5.67
CA SER A 434 -23.53 2.87 5.90
C SER A 434 -22.38 3.87 5.93
N ARG A 435 -22.60 5.06 5.39
CA ARG A 435 -21.63 6.16 5.47
C ARG A 435 -21.44 6.61 6.92
N PRO A 436 -20.23 7.04 7.34
CA PRO A 436 -20.01 7.58 8.67
C PRO A 436 -20.99 8.72 8.99
N GLY A 437 -21.61 8.68 10.17
CA GLY A 437 -22.64 9.64 10.58
C GLY A 437 -24.07 9.33 10.12
N SER A 438 -24.26 8.29 9.30
CA SER A 438 -25.58 7.86 8.83
C SER A 438 -26.13 6.69 9.66
N ASP A 439 -27.45 6.47 9.56
CA ASP A 439 -28.11 5.32 10.17
C ASP A 439 -27.59 3.97 9.63
N SER A 440 -27.71 2.91 10.43
CA SER A 440 -27.47 1.54 9.95
C SER A 440 -28.35 1.21 8.73
N LEU A 441 -27.85 0.37 7.81
CA LEU A 441 -28.58 -0.08 6.62
C LEU A 441 -30.01 -0.53 6.93
N GLU A 442 -30.21 -1.32 7.99
CA GLU A 442 -31.52 -1.81 8.39
C GLU A 442 -32.49 -0.67 8.76
N LYS A 443 -32.00 0.34 9.50
CA LYS A 443 -32.77 1.55 9.83
C LYS A 443 -33.06 2.39 8.59
N GLN A 444 -32.11 2.55 7.68
CA GLN A 444 -32.33 3.25 6.42
C GLN A 444 -33.43 2.57 5.60
N PHE A 445 -33.36 1.23 5.46
CA PHE A 445 -34.38 0.47 4.75
C PHE A 445 -35.75 0.58 5.41
N LYS A 446 -35.85 0.55 6.74
CA LYS A 446 -37.12 0.73 7.47
C LYS A 446 -37.84 2.05 7.15
N LYS A 447 -37.09 3.12 6.82
CA LYS A 447 -37.66 4.43 6.45
C LYS A 447 -38.26 4.47 5.04
N ILE A 448 -37.89 3.53 4.18
CA ILE A 448 -38.41 3.46 2.80
C ILE A 448 -39.72 2.66 2.84
N PRO A 449 -40.86 3.19 2.35
CA PRO A 449 -42.12 2.45 2.26
C PRO A 449 -42.06 1.20 1.38
N LYS A 450 -43.10 0.36 1.46
CA LYS A 450 -43.29 -0.72 0.47
C LYS A 450 -43.68 -0.09 -0.87
N GLY A 451 -43.04 -0.51 -1.96
CA GLY A 451 -43.37 0.02 -3.28
C GLY A 451 -42.34 -0.31 -4.34
N GLU A 452 -42.56 0.29 -5.50
CA GLU A 452 -41.70 0.26 -6.68
C GLU A 452 -40.93 1.57 -6.77
N TYR A 453 -39.66 1.47 -7.13
CA TYR A 453 -38.72 2.58 -7.14
C TYR A 453 -37.87 2.59 -8.40
N THR A 454 -37.52 3.78 -8.86
CA THR A 454 -36.43 3.98 -9.82
C THR A 454 -35.16 4.28 -9.02
N LEU A 455 -34.15 3.41 -9.12
CA LEU A 455 -32.86 3.59 -8.46
C LEU A 455 -32.01 4.59 -9.23
N ILE A 456 -31.42 5.54 -8.52
CA ILE A 456 -30.46 6.50 -9.08
C ILE A 456 -29.07 6.22 -8.52
N ASP A 457 -28.10 6.14 -9.42
CA ASP A 457 -26.66 6.07 -9.12
C ASP A 457 -25.91 7.10 -9.97
N ASP A 458 -24.76 7.58 -9.51
CA ASP A 458 -23.99 8.60 -10.25
C ASP A 458 -23.34 8.01 -11.50
N ASP A 459 -22.68 6.86 -11.34
CA ASP A 459 -22.04 6.12 -12.41
C ASP A 459 -22.15 4.60 -12.23
N LEU A 460 -21.87 3.85 -13.30
CA LEU A 460 -21.72 2.39 -13.22
C LEU A 460 -20.28 2.03 -13.60
N ALA A 461 -19.37 2.10 -12.63
CA ALA A 461 -17.97 1.73 -12.84
C ALA A 461 -17.79 0.22 -13.10
N SER A 462 -18.31 -0.63 -12.22
CA SER A 462 -18.18 -2.11 -12.31
C SER A 462 -19.47 -2.89 -12.03
N GLY A 463 -20.55 -2.18 -11.66
CA GLY A 463 -21.81 -2.78 -11.22
C GLY A 463 -21.77 -3.46 -9.85
N GLN A 464 -20.63 -3.48 -9.13
CA GLN A 464 -20.50 -4.14 -7.83
C GLN A 464 -21.41 -3.51 -6.76
N THR A 465 -21.53 -2.18 -6.74
CA THR A 465 -22.40 -1.48 -5.78
C THR A 465 -23.84 -1.89 -5.97
N LEU A 466 -24.33 -1.83 -7.22
CA LEU A 466 -25.68 -2.21 -7.60
C LEU A 466 -25.98 -3.68 -7.25
N LYS A 467 -25.11 -4.61 -7.69
CA LYS A 467 -25.26 -6.05 -7.37
C LYS A 467 -25.29 -6.29 -5.87
N GLY A 468 -24.41 -5.63 -5.13
CA GLY A 468 -24.37 -5.72 -3.67
C GLY A 468 -25.65 -5.17 -3.04
N LEU A 469 -26.16 -4.02 -3.49
CA LEU A 469 -27.39 -3.42 -2.97
C LEU A 469 -28.60 -4.32 -3.25
N LEU A 470 -28.78 -4.76 -4.49
CA LEU A 470 -29.90 -5.63 -4.87
C LEU A 470 -29.93 -6.92 -4.05
N SER A 471 -28.76 -7.44 -3.63
CA SER A 471 -28.69 -8.63 -2.78
C SER A 471 -29.12 -8.42 -1.33
N ILE A 472 -29.15 -7.18 -0.84
CA ILE A 472 -29.50 -6.84 0.55
C ILE A 472 -30.81 -6.05 0.68
N LEU A 473 -31.42 -5.64 -0.44
CA LEU A 473 -32.68 -4.91 -0.42
C LEU A 473 -33.81 -5.80 0.11
N PRO A 474 -34.64 -5.30 1.06
CA PRO A 474 -35.83 -6.03 1.49
C PRO A 474 -36.79 -6.30 0.34
N PRO A 475 -37.43 -7.49 0.25
CA PRO A 475 -38.35 -7.85 -0.84
C PRO A 475 -39.53 -6.89 -1.06
N ARG A 476 -39.84 -6.06 -0.06
CA ARG A 476 -40.91 -5.04 -0.12
C ARG A 476 -40.52 -3.78 -0.89
N ILE A 477 -39.24 -3.58 -1.20
CA ILE A 477 -38.69 -2.47 -1.98
C ILE A 477 -38.28 -3.06 -3.33
N LYS A 478 -39.04 -2.78 -4.38
CA LYS A 478 -38.78 -3.27 -5.74
C LYS A 478 -38.11 -2.19 -6.57
N ILE A 479 -37.06 -2.55 -7.30
CA ILE A 479 -36.39 -1.65 -8.24
C ILE A 479 -36.86 -1.99 -9.65
N GLU A 480 -37.62 -1.07 -10.26
CA GLU A 480 -38.16 -1.25 -11.61
C GLU A 480 -37.19 -0.74 -12.68
N ASN A 481 -36.55 0.39 -12.41
CA ASN A 481 -35.64 1.05 -13.35
C ASN A 481 -34.37 1.49 -12.64
N ILE A 482 -33.28 1.58 -13.39
CA ILE A 482 -32.00 2.11 -12.93
C ILE A 482 -31.63 3.26 -13.85
N VAL A 483 -31.40 4.43 -13.26
CA VAL A 483 -30.97 5.64 -13.96
C VAL A 483 -29.57 5.98 -13.47
N LEU A 484 -28.63 6.11 -14.41
CA LEU A 484 -27.29 6.58 -14.12
C LEU A 484 -27.22 8.06 -14.43
N LEU A 485 -26.79 8.90 -13.49
CA LEU A 485 -26.59 10.33 -13.74
C LEU A 485 -25.58 10.55 -14.87
N SER A 486 -24.66 9.59 -15.04
CA SER A 486 -23.72 9.60 -16.14
C SER A 486 -24.30 9.51 -17.55
N GLN A 487 -25.57 9.11 -17.69
CA GLN A 487 -26.25 9.13 -18.99
C GLN A 487 -26.60 10.54 -19.45
N PHE A 488 -26.63 11.53 -18.55
CA PHE A 488 -26.89 12.92 -18.90
C PHE A 488 -25.64 13.64 -19.44
N TYR A 489 -24.48 12.96 -19.50
CA TYR A 489 -23.26 13.54 -20.02
C TYR A 489 -23.24 13.48 -21.56
N ALA A 490 -22.83 14.58 -22.20
CA ALA A 490 -22.90 14.75 -23.66
C ALA A 490 -21.99 13.81 -24.47
N LEU A 491 -21.00 13.17 -23.83
CA LEU A 491 -20.02 12.30 -24.48
C LEU A 491 -20.23 10.84 -24.07
N LYS A 492 -20.49 9.99 -25.08
CA LYS A 492 -20.56 8.54 -24.89
C LYS A 492 -19.14 8.00 -24.64
N ASN A 493 -18.96 7.24 -23.55
CA ASN A 493 -17.73 6.54 -23.15
C ASN A 493 -16.62 7.42 -22.52
N PRO A 494 -16.82 7.96 -21.30
CA PRO A 494 -15.74 8.59 -20.55
C PRO A 494 -14.59 7.62 -20.28
N PHE A 495 -13.35 8.11 -20.31
CA PHE A 495 -12.19 7.33 -19.86
C PHE A 495 -12.20 7.17 -18.34
N ASP A 496 -12.52 8.22 -17.60
CA ASP A 496 -12.87 8.16 -16.17
C ASP A 496 -13.74 9.36 -15.79
N ILE A 497 -14.47 9.22 -14.68
CA ILE A 497 -15.17 10.29 -13.99
C ILE A 497 -14.70 10.24 -12.53
N VAL A 498 -14.27 11.37 -11.99
CA VAL A 498 -13.88 11.48 -10.57
C VAL A 498 -14.57 12.67 -9.93
N ASP A 499 -14.81 12.57 -8.62
CA ASP A 499 -15.38 13.64 -7.81
C ASP A 499 -14.28 14.60 -7.34
N CYS A 500 -14.44 15.91 -7.56
CA CYS A 500 -13.46 16.92 -7.13
C CYS A 500 -13.27 16.88 -5.60
N ARG A 501 -14.37 16.75 -4.85
CA ARG A 501 -14.33 16.67 -3.38
C ARG A 501 -13.39 15.58 -2.85
N ASP A 502 -13.19 14.48 -3.58
CA ASP A 502 -12.38 13.35 -3.09
C ASP A 502 -10.89 13.71 -2.99
N PHE A 503 -10.50 14.80 -3.67
CA PHE A 503 -9.16 15.39 -3.66
C PHE A 503 -9.03 16.56 -2.67
N ILE A 504 -10.13 17.10 -2.13
CA ILE A 504 -10.14 18.18 -1.13
C ILE A 504 -10.21 17.57 0.28
N PHE A 505 -9.08 17.51 0.98
CA PHE A 505 -8.92 16.68 2.16
C PHE A 505 -9.79 17.14 3.34
N GLY A 506 -10.58 16.21 3.88
CA GLY A 506 -11.44 16.48 5.03
C GLY A 506 -12.72 17.27 4.72
N SER A 507 -12.95 17.63 3.46
CA SER A 507 -14.21 18.25 3.02
C SER A 507 -15.40 17.28 3.13
N ARG A 508 -16.61 17.79 2.97
CA ARG A 508 -17.86 17.03 3.16
C ARG A 508 -17.88 15.78 2.30
N GLU A 509 -18.04 14.62 2.94
CA GLU A 509 -18.14 13.31 2.27
C GLU A 509 -16.96 12.99 1.32
N SER A 510 -15.82 13.64 1.51
CA SER A 510 -14.62 13.47 0.69
C SER A 510 -13.94 12.12 0.89
N GLY A 511 -13.52 11.52 -0.21
CA GLY A 511 -12.56 10.41 -0.24
C GLY A 511 -13.22 9.04 -0.19
N LEU A 512 -12.40 8.00 -0.31
CA LEU A 512 -12.83 6.61 -0.35
C LEU A 512 -13.29 6.13 1.04
N LEU A 513 -14.40 5.41 1.12
CA LEU A 513 -14.74 4.66 2.34
C LEU A 513 -13.74 3.52 2.52
N VAL A 514 -13.04 3.53 3.66
CA VAL A 514 -12.04 2.52 4.00
C VAL A 514 -12.32 1.86 5.34
N ILE A 515 -11.94 0.59 5.45
CA ILE A 515 -11.87 -0.16 6.70
C ILE A 515 -10.44 -0.03 7.23
N LEU A 516 -10.31 0.58 8.40
CA LEU A 516 -9.04 0.69 9.11
C LEU A 516 -8.68 -0.67 9.77
N PRO A 517 -7.41 -0.91 10.13
CA PRO A 517 -7.03 -2.18 10.75
C PRO A 517 -7.74 -2.48 12.08
N ASN A 518 -8.24 -1.46 12.78
CA ASN A 518 -9.09 -1.62 13.98
C ASN A 518 -10.58 -1.89 13.66
N GLY A 519 -10.94 -2.10 12.40
CA GLY A 519 -12.31 -2.38 11.94
C GLY A 519 -13.22 -1.15 11.80
N LYS A 520 -12.78 0.06 12.20
CA LYS A 520 -13.57 1.28 12.03
C LYS A 520 -13.67 1.66 10.56
N ILE A 521 -14.83 2.17 10.16
CA ILE A 521 -15.04 2.78 8.84
C ILE A 521 -14.61 4.24 8.91
N ALA A 522 -13.78 4.64 7.96
CA ALA A 522 -13.27 6.00 7.81
C ALA A 522 -13.42 6.46 6.35
N ARG A 523 -13.10 7.73 6.11
CA ARG A 523 -12.95 8.28 4.75
C ARG A 523 -11.50 8.66 4.52
N ALA A 524 -10.90 8.09 3.47
CA ALA A 524 -9.53 8.33 3.08
C ALA A 524 -9.47 9.19 1.82
N PRO A 525 -8.72 10.32 1.84
CA PRO A 525 -8.59 11.15 0.65
C PRO A 525 -7.98 10.38 -0.52
N TYR A 526 -8.30 10.80 -1.74
CA TYR A 526 -7.75 10.21 -2.97
C TYR A 526 -6.28 10.60 -3.14
N VAL A 527 -5.40 9.94 -2.38
CA VAL A 527 -3.96 10.20 -2.35
C VAL A 527 -3.21 9.05 -1.68
N GLN A 528 -1.96 8.81 -2.08
CA GLN A 528 -1.06 7.97 -1.29
C GLN A 528 -0.79 8.60 0.09
N PRO A 529 -0.62 7.77 1.15
CA PRO A 529 -0.49 6.31 1.11
C PRO A 529 -1.83 5.56 1.27
N TYR A 530 -2.94 6.27 1.38
CA TYR A 530 -4.22 5.68 1.80
C TYR A 530 -4.99 5.03 0.66
N VAL A 531 -5.02 5.70 -0.50
CA VAL A 531 -5.81 5.33 -1.67
C VAL A 531 -4.91 5.23 -2.89
N SER A 532 -5.05 4.15 -3.65
CA SER A 532 -4.38 3.98 -4.94
C SER A 532 -5.15 4.72 -6.04
N LEU A 533 -4.54 5.77 -6.56
CA LEU A 533 -5.04 6.54 -7.69
C LEU A 533 -4.91 5.77 -9.01
N VAL A 534 -4.08 4.71 -9.07
CA VAL A 534 -4.08 3.78 -10.21
C VAL A 534 -5.45 3.11 -10.39
N THR A 535 -6.14 2.76 -9.32
CA THR A 535 -7.46 2.09 -9.39
C THR A 535 -8.64 3.01 -9.14
N ARG A 536 -8.42 4.19 -8.55
CA ARG A 536 -9.48 5.18 -8.25
C ARG A 536 -9.55 6.37 -9.18
N ALA A 537 -8.47 6.67 -9.92
CA ALA A 537 -8.40 7.77 -10.87
C ALA A 537 -7.64 7.41 -12.16
N LYS A 538 -7.45 6.10 -12.41
CA LYS A 538 -6.73 5.51 -13.56
C LYS A 538 -5.37 6.14 -13.86
N LEU A 539 -4.66 6.63 -12.84
CA LEU A 539 -3.33 7.20 -13.01
C LEU A 539 -2.33 6.15 -13.52
N PRO A 540 -1.37 6.53 -14.38
CA PRO A 540 -0.19 5.71 -14.65
C PRO A 540 0.55 5.40 -13.34
N ALA A 541 0.86 4.12 -13.08
CA ALA A 541 1.44 3.69 -11.82
C ALA A 541 2.78 4.39 -11.50
N SER A 542 3.59 4.66 -12.52
CA SER A 542 4.87 5.38 -12.40
C SER A 542 4.74 6.83 -11.91
N HIS A 543 3.56 7.45 -12.04
CA HIS A 543 3.32 8.84 -11.66
C HIS A 543 2.53 8.99 -10.34
N GLU A 544 2.01 7.90 -9.78
CA GLU A 544 1.11 7.93 -8.61
C GLU A 544 1.72 8.64 -7.39
N THR A 545 3.00 8.39 -7.10
CA THR A 545 3.70 9.02 -5.97
C THR A 545 3.95 10.51 -6.21
N HIS A 546 4.39 10.89 -7.41
CA HIS A 546 4.60 12.29 -7.76
C HIS A 546 3.28 13.08 -7.71
N PHE A 547 2.22 12.54 -8.32
CA PHE A 547 0.88 13.13 -8.26
C PHE A 547 0.42 13.33 -6.81
N SER A 548 0.65 12.32 -5.96
CA SER A 548 0.28 12.38 -4.55
C SER A 548 1.04 13.49 -3.80
N ILE A 549 2.34 13.68 -4.06
CA ILE A 549 3.12 14.79 -3.49
C ILE A 549 2.53 16.13 -3.90
N GLN A 550 2.27 16.34 -5.20
CA GLN A 550 1.69 17.59 -5.69
C GLN A 550 0.31 17.84 -5.09
N LEU A 551 -0.50 16.80 -4.91
CA LEU A 551 -1.83 16.94 -4.33
C LEU A 551 -1.79 17.29 -2.82
N TRP A 552 -0.82 16.75 -2.07
CA TRP A 552 -0.58 17.18 -0.68
C TRP A 552 -0.13 18.63 -0.60
N LYS A 553 0.72 19.10 -1.54
CA LYS A 553 1.11 20.53 -1.64
C LYS A 553 -0.09 21.40 -1.96
N LEU A 554 -0.90 21.00 -2.93
CA LEU A 554 -2.08 21.74 -3.34
C LEU A 554 -3.11 21.87 -2.20
N ASN A 555 -3.30 20.82 -1.40
CA ASN A 555 -4.12 20.92 -0.19
C ASN A 555 -3.46 21.80 0.90
N GLU A 556 -2.14 21.72 1.10
CA GLU A 556 -1.45 22.63 2.04
C GLU A 556 -1.64 24.10 1.63
N GLU A 557 -1.56 24.40 0.33
CA GLU A 557 -1.81 25.73 -0.24
C GLU A 557 -3.26 26.16 -0.04
N LEU A 558 -4.24 25.31 -0.35
CA LEU A 558 -5.66 25.56 -0.11
C LEU A 558 -5.88 26.04 1.33
N PHE A 559 -5.37 25.30 2.33
CA PHE A 559 -5.57 25.65 3.73
C PHE A 559 -4.77 26.89 4.18
N LYS A 560 -3.63 27.20 3.54
CA LYS A 560 -2.86 28.42 3.82
C LYS A 560 -3.55 29.69 3.28
N ASN A 561 -4.30 29.57 2.20
CA ASN A 561 -4.97 30.69 1.54
C ASN A 561 -6.28 31.09 2.23
N LEU A 562 -6.78 30.29 3.18
CA LEU A 562 -7.95 30.63 3.98
C LEU A 562 -7.61 31.68 5.04
N ASP A 563 -8.58 32.54 5.35
CA ASP A 563 -8.52 33.56 6.40
C ASP A 563 -8.70 32.98 7.82
N TYR A 564 -9.00 31.68 7.92
CA TYR A 564 -9.15 30.97 9.18
C TYR A 564 -8.36 29.65 9.17
N PRO A 565 -7.52 29.36 10.19
CA PRO A 565 -6.70 28.15 10.24
C PRO A 565 -7.54 26.92 10.64
N LEU A 566 -8.15 26.25 9.65
CA LEU A 566 -8.92 25.04 9.88
C LEU A 566 -8.09 23.92 10.53
N THR A 567 -8.70 23.22 11.47
CA THR A 567 -8.14 22.10 12.23
C THR A 567 -8.88 20.80 11.89
N LEU A 568 -8.29 19.66 12.29
CA LEU A 568 -8.88 18.35 12.06
C LEU A 568 -10.31 18.23 12.62
N GLY A 569 -10.60 18.82 13.77
CA GLY A 569 -11.93 18.77 14.41
C GLY A 569 -13.05 19.42 13.58
N GLN A 570 -12.68 20.25 12.59
CA GLN A 570 -13.61 20.91 11.66
C GLN A 570 -13.80 20.14 10.34
N MET A 571 -13.12 19.00 10.18
CA MET A 571 -13.22 18.15 9.00
C MET A 571 -14.40 17.17 9.11
N HIS A 572 -14.75 16.50 8.02
CA HIS A 572 -15.75 15.42 8.05
C HIS A 572 -15.36 14.30 9.03
N THR A 573 -16.32 13.78 9.80
CA THR A 573 -16.07 12.76 10.84
C THR A 573 -15.35 11.52 10.29
N GLY A 574 -15.62 11.11 9.06
CA GLY A 574 -14.91 10.00 8.41
C GLY A 574 -13.41 10.25 8.26
N PHE A 575 -13.02 11.47 7.89
CA PHE A 575 -11.62 11.87 7.78
C PHE A 575 -10.97 12.01 9.16
N GLN A 576 -11.71 12.55 10.14
CA GLN A 576 -11.26 12.60 11.54
C GLN A 576 -10.90 11.20 12.07
N ILE A 577 -11.75 10.19 11.82
CA ILE A 577 -11.49 8.80 12.25
C ILE A 577 -10.16 8.29 11.67
N LEU A 578 -9.86 8.56 10.40
CA LEU A 578 -8.60 8.17 9.78
C LEU A 578 -7.41 8.89 10.43
N MET A 579 -7.45 10.22 10.53
CA MET A 579 -6.31 11.01 11.03
C MET A 579 -6.08 10.79 12.53
N ASN A 580 -7.14 10.59 13.32
CA ASN A 580 -7.03 10.18 14.72
C ASN A 580 -6.37 8.80 14.84
N TYR A 581 -6.64 7.88 13.91
CA TYR A 581 -5.97 6.57 13.87
C TYR A 581 -4.48 6.69 13.53
N VAL A 582 -4.14 7.58 12.60
CA VAL A 582 -2.75 7.96 12.29
C VAL A 582 -2.07 8.62 13.49
N GLY A 583 -2.82 9.29 14.37
CA GLY A 583 -2.35 9.80 15.66
C GLY A 583 -2.38 11.33 15.77
N PHE A 584 -3.06 12.01 14.85
CA PHE A 584 -3.33 13.43 14.97
C PHE A 584 -4.42 13.70 16.00
N LYS A 585 -4.42 14.91 16.56
CA LYS A 585 -5.46 15.40 17.47
C LYS A 585 -6.43 16.28 16.69
N GLU A 586 -7.67 16.39 17.16
CA GLU A 586 -8.67 17.28 16.57
C GLU A 586 -8.19 18.74 16.48
N SER A 587 -7.37 19.19 17.44
CA SER A 587 -6.79 20.53 17.44
C SER A 587 -5.63 20.74 16.43
N THR A 588 -5.23 19.70 15.69
CA THR A 588 -4.08 19.80 14.76
C THR A 588 -4.50 20.60 13.52
N PRO A 589 -3.77 21.66 13.14
CA PRO A 589 -4.03 22.40 11.91
C PRO A 589 -3.90 21.52 10.66
N MET A 590 -4.79 21.71 9.69
CA MET A 590 -4.76 20.94 8.44
C MET A 590 -3.47 21.12 7.64
N THR A 591 -2.87 22.31 7.68
CA THR A 591 -1.54 22.57 7.10
C THR A 591 -0.43 21.70 7.71
N SER A 592 -0.50 21.44 9.02
CA SER A 592 0.46 20.57 9.72
C SER A 592 0.26 19.10 9.34
N ILE A 593 -0.99 18.68 9.15
CA ILE A 593 -1.30 17.34 8.64
C ILE A 593 -0.71 17.18 7.23
N CYS A 594 -0.95 18.13 6.31
CA CYS A 594 -0.38 18.07 4.96
C CYS A 594 1.15 17.98 4.98
N ARG A 595 1.82 18.83 5.79
CA ARG A 595 3.28 18.84 5.89
C ARG A 595 3.86 17.53 6.40
N TRP A 596 3.23 16.91 7.41
CA TRP A 596 3.68 15.62 7.94
C TRP A 596 3.66 14.49 6.88
N HIS A 597 2.71 14.54 5.94
CA HIS A 597 2.63 13.61 4.81
C HIS A 597 3.68 13.94 3.74
N LEU A 598 3.87 15.22 3.41
CA LEU A 598 4.89 15.67 2.46
C LEU A 598 6.29 15.23 2.89
N GLU A 599 6.65 15.48 4.15
CA GLU A 599 7.95 15.07 4.70
C GLU A 599 8.24 13.56 4.53
N ARG A 600 7.21 12.72 4.48
CA ARG A 600 7.36 11.26 4.34
C ARG A 600 7.36 10.78 2.89
N LEU A 601 6.69 11.51 2.00
CA LEU A 601 6.64 11.17 0.58
C LEU A 601 7.86 11.72 -0.15
N GLU A 602 8.27 12.96 0.11
CA GLU A 602 9.40 13.63 -0.58
C GLU A 602 10.75 13.00 -0.25
N GLU A 603 10.94 12.50 0.98
CA GLU A 603 12.13 11.74 1.39
C GLU A 603 12.41 10.50 0.53
N ASN A 604 11.41 10.00 -0.21
CA ASN A 604 11.57 8.88 -1.14
C ASN A 604 11.97 9.32 -2.56
N THR A 605 11.87 10.61 -2.86
CA THR A 605 12.10 11.16 -4.21
C THR A 605 13.48 11.76 -4.42
N GLU A 606 14.25 12.04 -3.36
CA GLU A 606 15.61 12.63 -3.46
C GLU A 606 16.65 11.73 -4.16
N GLY A 607 16.32 10.48 -4.47
CA GLY A 607 17.16 9.57 -5.26
C GLY A 607 16.57 9.19 -6.63
N VAL A 608 15.40 9.73 -6.97
CA VAL A 608 14.75 9.51 -8.25
C VAL A 608 15.18 10.67 -9.14
N ILE A 609 16.04 10.36 -10.12
CA ILE A 609 16.35 11.27 -11.23
C ILE A 609 15.05 11.95 -11.63
N THR A 610 15.00 13.29 -11.55
CA THR A 610 13.90 14.10 -12.08
C THR A 610 13.56 13.57 -13.46
N PHE A 611 12.39 12.94 -13.58
CA PHE A 611 11.96 12.24 -14.79
C PHE A 611 11.65 13.21 -15.91
#